data_AF-A0A7J9INL9-F1
#
_entry.id   AF-A0A7J9INL9-F1
#
_cell.length_a   1.000
_cell.length_b   1.000
_cell.length_c   1.000
_cell.angle_alpha   90.00
_cell.angle_beta   90.00
_cell.angle_gamma   90.00
#
_symmetry.space_group_name_H-M   'P 1'
#
loop_
_entity.id
_entity.type
_entity.pdbx_description
1 polymer ?
#
loop_
_entity_poly.entity_id
_entity_poly.type
_entity_poly.pdbx_seq_one_letter_code
_entity_poly.pdbx_strand_id
1 'polypeptide(L)'
;MGAEKKWLFTLFSTTIFSILLLLLYSISVFSSPRLFPSLVQHGLHSPPAFAYYLFGGKGDKDRIFRLLLAVYHPRNRYLLQLGADASDEERYRLVLALKSVPAIRSFENVDVIGKPDRFSSMGSTHIAATLHAAAMLMKLDRGWDWFIALSALDYPLVTQDDLSHVFSSVRRDLNFIDHTSDLGWKEDQRVLPIVVDPGIYLARRTKIFHATQKRLMPDAFKVFTGKVY
;
A
#
# COMPACT_ATOMS: atom_id res chain seq x y z
N MET A 1 48.74 -1.42 -52.07
CA MET A 1 47.42 -0.87 -51.67
C MET A 1 46.60 -1.82 -50.77
N GLY A 2 47.24 -2.57 -49.86
CA GLY A 2 46.57 -3.62 -49.05
C GLY A 2 46.84 -3.56 -47.54
N ALA A 3 47.83 -2.78 -47.09
CA ALA A 3 48.14 -2.64 -45.67
C ALA A 3 47.18 -1.67 -44.96
N GLU A 4 46.84 -0.53 -45.59
CA GLU A 4 45.95 0.48 -44.99
C GLU A 4 44.53 -0.03 -44.72
N LYS A 5 44.00 -0.89 -45.60
CA LYS A 5 42.67 -1.51 -45.40
C LYS A 5 42.64 -2.46 -44.19
N LYS A 6 43.75 -3.13 -43.89
CA LYS A 6 43.86 -4.00 -42.71
C LYS A 6 43.85 -3.19 -41.41
N TRP A 7 44.59 -2.08 -41.38
CA TRP A 7 44.64 -1.18 -40.22
C TRP A 7 43.29 -0.52 -39.93
N LEU A 8 42.59 -0.08 -40.98
CA LEU A 8 41.23 0.47 -40.86
C LEU A 8 40.23 -0.56 -40.31
N PHE A 9 40.31 -1.82 -40.75
CA PHE A 9 39.42 -2.88 -40.25
C PHE A 9 39.68 -3.20 -38.78
N THR A 10 40.94 -3.25 -38.34
CA THR A 10 41.30 -3.44 -36.93
C THR A 10 40.86 -2.28 -36.03
N LEU A 11 41.01 -1.03 -36.50
CA LEU A 11 40.54 0.15 -35.74
C LEU A 11 39.01 0.16 -35.62
N PHE A 12 38.30 -0.18 -36.68
CA PHE A 12 36.83 -0.25 -36.66
C PHE A 12 36.32 -1.39 -35.77
N SER A 13 36.99 -2.55 -35.80
CA SER A 13 36.61 -3.70 -34.95
C SER A 13 36.85 -3.42 -33.46
N THR A 14 37.95 -2.75 -33.12
CA THR A 14 38.28 -2.40 -31.73
C THR A 14 37.35 -1.34 -31.15
N THR A 15 36.95 -0.32 -31.94
CA THR A 15 35.99 0.69 -31.48
C THR A 15 34.60 0.10 -31.29
N ILE A 16 34.12 -0.75 -32.21
CA ILE A 16 32.84 -1.47 -32.04
C ILE A 16 32.88 -2.36 -30.80
N PHE A 17 33.97 -3.10 -30.59
CA PHE A 17 34.11 -3.96 -29.42
C PHE A 17 34.12 -3.15 -28.12
N SER A 18 34.81 -2.00 -28.10
CA SER A 18 34.85 -1.11 -26.93
C SER A 18 33.49 -0.47 -26.64
N ILE A 19 32.75 -0.05 -27.67
CA ILE A 19 31.37 0.47 -27.54
C ILE A 19 30.43 -0.64 -27.04
N LEU A 20 30.54 -1.85 -27.58
CA LEU A 20 29.76 -3.01 -27.13
C LEU A 20 30.08 -3.34 -25.67
N LEU A 21 31.35 -3.31 -25.26
CA LEU A 21 31.77 -3.53 -23.89
C LEU A 21 31.21 -2.45 -22.94
N LEU A 22 31.22 -1.18 -23.34
CA LEU A 22 30.62 -0.08 -22.59
C LEU A 22 29.09 -0.22 -22.47
N LEU A 23 28.42 -0.68 -23.54
CA LEU A 23 26.99 -0.93 -23.54
C LEU A 23 26.63 -2.09 -22.59
N LEU A 24 27.38 -3.20 -22.68
CA LEU A 24 27.24 -4.37 -21.80
C LEU A 24 27.55 -4.02 -20.35
N TYR A 25 28.58 -3.20 -20.10
CA TYR A 25 28.91 -2.70 -18.77
C TYR A 25 27.78 -1.84 -18.21
N SER A 26 27.23 -0.93 -19.02
CA SER A 26 26.09 -0.10 -18.62
C SER A 26 24.89 -0.97 -18.23
N ILE A 27 24.56 -2.00 -19.03
CA ILE A 27 23.50 -2.97 -18.73
C ILE A 27 23.80 -3.74 -17.43
N SER A 28 25.07 -4.09 -17.17
CA SER A 28 25.48 -4.79 -15.95
C SER A 28 25.39 -3.91 -14.69
N VAL A 29 25.67 -2.61 -14.79
CA VAL A 29 25.50 -1.64 -13.68
C VAL A 29 24.02 -1.43 -13.35
N PHE A 30 23.13 -1.45 -14.36
CA PHE A 30 21.68 -1.50 -14.13
C PHE A 30 21.20 -2.84 -13.55
N SER A 31 21.99 -3.90 -13.73
CA SER A 31 21.76 -5.26 -13.23
C SER A 31 22.56 -5.57 -11.96
N SER A 32 22.91 -4.54 -11.18
CA SER A 32 23.65 -4.70 -9.92
C SER A 32 23.03 -5.82 -9.04
N PRO A 33 23.86 -6.68 -8.41
CA PRO A 33 23.39 -7.71 -7.52
C PRO A 33 22.59 -7.07 -6.37
N ARG A 34 21.65 -7.84 -5.79
CA ARG A 34 20.85 -7.45 -4.62
C ARG A 34 21.77 -6.79 -3.58
N LEU A 35 21.70 -5.45 -3.48
CA LEU A 35 22.52 -4.63 -2.58
C LEU A 35 22.22 -4.93 -1.10
N PHE A 36 21.13 -5.65 -0.83
CA PHE A 36 20.69 -6.01 0.49
C PHE A 36 20.85 -7.52 0.71
N PRO A 37 21.84 -7.93 1.52
CA PRO A 37 21.96 -9.30 1.98
C PRO A 37 21.03 -9.47 3.18
N SER A 38 19.74 -9.76 2.98
CA SER A 38 18.95 -10.31 4.09
C SER A 38 17.69 -11.01 3.61
N LEU A 39 17.59 -12.29 3.94
CA LEU A 39 16.29 -12.91 4.13
C LEU A 39 15.66 -12.18 5.33
N VAL A 40 14.58 -11.44 5.11
CA VAL A 40 13.81 -10.86 6.22
C VAL A 40 13.22 -12.02 7.02
N GLN A 41 13.65 -12.18 8.27
CA GLN A 41 13.11 -13.20 9.16
C GLN A 41 11.89 -12.68 9.90
N HIS A 42 10.78 -13.41 9.80
CA HIS A 42 9.55 -13.20 10.56
C HIS A 42 9.43 -14.23 11.69
N GLY A 43 8.60 -13.94 12.69
CA GLY A 43 8.33 -14.86 13.80
C GLY A 43 8.53 -14.24 15.18
N LEU A 44 8.27 -15.04 16.21
CA LEU A 44 8.17 -14.59 17.61
C LEU A 44 9.48 -14.00 18.16
N HIS A 45 10.63 -14.50 17.71
CA HIS A 45 11.96 -14.07 18.15
C HIS A 45 12.55 -12.94 17.29
N SER A 46 11.81 -12.48 16.28
CA SER A 46 12.21 -11.38 15.40
C SER A 46 11.44 -10.10 15.75
N PRO A 47 11.95 -8.90 15.44
CA PRO A 47 11.17 -7.67 15.58
C PRO A 47 9.84 -7.76 14.83
N PRO A 48 8.81 -7.03 15.28
CA PRO A 48 7.50 -7.11 14.67
C PRO A 48 7.50 -6.64 13.21
N ALA A 49 6.53 -7.13 12.44
CA ALA A 49 6.29 -6.71 11.06
C ALA A 49 4.86 -6.18 10.90
N PHE A 50 4.72 -5.14 10.09
CA PHE A 50 3.44 -4.47 9.87
C PHE A 50 2.96 -4.66 8.43
N ALA A 51 1.67 -4.85 8.25
CA ALA A 51 1.00 -4.80 6.97
C ALA A 51 0.26 -3.47 6.84
N TYR A 52 0.75 -2.59 5.97
CA TYR A 52 0.16 -1.29 5.70
C TYR A 52 -0.77 -1.34 4.50
N TYR A 53 -2.01 -0.90 4.69
CA TYR A 53 -2.91 -0.54 3.60
C TYR A 53 -2.90 0.98 3.44
N LEU A 54 -2.31 1.48 2.36
CA LEU A 54 -2.22 2.91 2.06
C LEU A 54 -3.21 3.26 0.94
N PHE A 55 -4.20 4.10 1.23
CA PHE A 55 -5.27 4.40 0.29
C PHE A 55 -5.49 5.90 0.08
N GLY A 56 -5.96 6.27 -1.10
CA GLY A 56 -6.30 7.65 -1.47
C GLY A 56 -7.11 7.68 -2.75
N GLY A 57 -7.58 8.86 -3.16
CA GLY A 57 -8.42 9.04 -4.33
C GLY A 57 -7.68 9.69 -5.49
N LYS A 58 -8.46 10.36 -6.35
CA LYS A 58 -7.95 11.18 -7.44
C LYS A 58 -7.02 12.29 -6.93
N GLY A 59 -5.82 12.38 -7.50
CA GLY A 59 -4.83 13.40 -7.17
C GLY A 59 -3.98 13.08 -5.93
N ASP A 60 -4.17 11.92 -5.30
CA ASP A 60 -3.42 11.54 -4.10
C ASP A 60 -2.14 10.74 -4.40
N LYS A 61 -1.79 10.52 -5.69
CA LYS A 61 -0.56 9.78 -6.08
C LYS A 61 0.68 10.21 -5.30
N ASP A 62 0.98 11.51 -5.30
CA ASP A 62 2.18 12.05 -4.66
C ASP A 62 2.11 11.98 -3.13
N ARG A 63 0.90 12.09 -2.56
CA ARG A 63 0.68 11.94 -1.12
C ARG A 63 0.88 10.51 -0.66
N ILE A 64 0.29 9.53 -1.35
CA ILE A 64 0.52 8.11 -1.07
C ILE A 64 1.99 7.75 -1.22
N PHE A 65 2.63 8.23 -2.29
CA PHE A 65 4.06 7.95 -2.49
C PHE A 65 4.91 8.54 -1.37
N ARG A 66 4.67 9.80 -0.98
CA ARG A 66 5.34 10.43 0.17
C ARG A 66 5.09 9.67 1.47
N LEU A 67 3.85 9.27 1.73
CA LEU A 67 3.47 8.51 2.92
C LEU A 67 4.19 7.17 2.96
N LEU A 68 4.16 6.41 1.86
CA LEU A 68 4.89 5.14 1.75
C LEU A 68 6.35 5.33 2.11
N LEU A 69 7.04 6.34 1.54
CA LEU A 69 8.44 6.58 1.84
C LEU A 69 8.68 6.89 3.33
N ALA A 70 7.74 7.56 4.00
CA ALA A 70 7.85 7.89 5.43
C ALA A 70 7.63 6.67 6.33
N VAL A 71 6.80 5.71 5.92
CA VAL A 71 6.55 4.48 6.68
C VAL A 71 7.33 3.27 6.16
N TYR A 72 8.17 3.44 5.13
CA TYR A 72 8.84 2.32 4.48
C TYR A 72 9.89 1.68 5.38
N HIS A 73 9.83 0.36 5.44
CA HIS A 73 10.79 -0.50 6.09
C HIS A 73 10.78 -1.87 5.40
N PRO A 74 11.93 -2.50 5.14
CA PRO A 74 12.03 -3.79 4.44
C PRO A 74 11.24 -4.95 5.06
N ARG A 75 11.00 -4.88 6.38
CA ARG A 75 10.29 -5.94 7.12
C ARG A 75 8.78 -5.94 6.95
N ASN A 76 8.21 -4.84 6.48
CA ASN A 76 6.78 -4.64 6.41
C ASN A 76 6.25 -4.99 5.00
N ARG A 77 4.94 -5.24 4.90
CA ARG A 77 4.23 -5.40 3.63
C ARG A 77 3.36 -4.19 3.37
N TYR A 78 3.31 -3.73 2.13
CA TYR A 78 2.52 -2.56 1.75
C TYR A 78 1.58 -2.90 0.61
N LEU A 79 0.31 -2.52 0.77
CA LEU A 79 -0.70 -2.58 -0.28
C LEU A 79 -1.22 -1.17 -0.53
N LEU A 80 -1.02 -0.67 -1.75
CA LEU A 80 -1.39 0.68 -2.14
C LEU A 80 -2.65 0.66 -3.02
N GLN A 81 -3.55 1.61 -2.78
CA GLN A 81 -4.74 1.79 -3.59
C GLN A 81 -4.98 3.28 -3.88
N LEU A 82 -4.99 3.62 -5.17
CA LEU A 82 -5.71 4.79 -5.63
C LEU A 82 -7.11 4.35 -6.01
N GLY A 83 -8.14 5.01 -5.45
CA GLY A 83 -9.54 4.71 -5.69
C GLY A 83 -9.91 4.75 -7.16
N ALA A 84 -11.04 4.15 -7.53
CA ALA A 84 -11.44 4.08 -8.94
C ALA A 84 -11.83 5.45 -9.55
N ASP A 85 -11.81 6.52 -8.77
CA ASP A 85 -11.91 7.92 -9.20
C ASP A 85 -10.58 8.48 -9.74
N ALA A 86 -9.45 7.84 -9.43
CA ALA A 86 -8.14 8.14 -10.01
C ALA A 86 -7.98 7.53 -11.43
N SER A 87 -7.27 8.24 -12.30
CA SER A 87 -7.06 7.79 -13.68
C SER A 87 -6.10 6.60 -13.77
N ASP A 88 -6.19 5.81 -14.84
CA ASP A 88 -5.23 4.73 -15.12
C ASP A 88 -3.80 5.29 -15.25
N GLU A 89 -3.66 6.48 -15.84
CA GLU A 89 -2.37 7.18 -15.96
C GLU A 89 -1.78 7.55 -14.60
N GLU A 90 -2.60 8.00 -13.65
CA GLU A 90 -2.15 8.32 -12.30
C GLU A 90 -1.65 7.07 -11.56
N ARG A 91 -2.40 5.96 -11.68
CA ARG A 91 -1.99 4.65 -11.16
C ARG A 91 -0.71 4.13 -11.81
N TYR A 92 -0.57 4.29 -13.12
CA TYR A 92 0.63 3.90 -13.84
C TYR A 92 1.86 4.70 -13.36
N ARG A 93 1.71 6.02 -13.20
CA ARG A 93 2.78 6.88 -12.65
C ARG A 93 3.16 6.53 -11.21
N LEU A 94 2.21 6.09 -10.38
CA LEU A 94 2.52 5.57 -9.05
C LEU A 94 3.46 4.36 -9.15
N VAL A 95 3.12 3.38 -9.99
CA VAL A 95 3.95 2.19 -10.19
C VAL A 95 5.35 2.54 -10.71
N LEU A 96 5.47 3.51 -11.63
CA LEU A 96 6.76 4.00 -12.10
C LEU A 96 7.60 4.63 -10.97
N ALA A 97 6.96 5.44 -10.11
CA ALA A 97 7.63 6.05 -8.96
C ALA A 97 8.09 5.00 -7.93
N LEU A 98 7.33 3.93 -7.70
CA LEU A 98 7.74 2.84 -6.83
C LEU A 98 8.99 2.12 -7.37
N LYS A 99 9.03 1.87 -8.68
CA LYS A 99 10.16 1.20 -9.34
C LYS A 99 11.45 2.02 -9.34
N SER A 100 11.37 3.35 -9.18
CA SER A 100 12.56 4.20 -9.11
C SER A 100 13.26 4.16 -7.75
N VAL A 101 12.62 3.59 -6.71
CA VAL A 101 13.20 3.46 -5.37
C VAL A 101 13.96 2.12 -5.26
N PRO A 102 15.29 2.12 -5.11
CA PRO A 102 16.09 0.90 -5.12
C PRO A 102 15.71 -0.12 -4.04
N ALA A 103 15.35 0.35 -2.84
CA ALA A 103 14.94 -0.51 -1.73
C ALA A 103 13.63 -1.25 -2.05
N ILE A 104 12.59 -0.52 -2.48
CA ILE A 104 11.30 -1.10 -2.89
C ILE A 104 11.49 -2.15 -3.98
N ARG A 105 12.32 -1.84 -4.98
CA ARG A 105 12.65 -2.78 -6.07
C ARG A 105 13.41 -4.02 -5.59
N SER A 106 14.22 -3.90 -4.55
CA SER A 106 15.05 -5.00 -4.05
C SER A 106 14.30 -5.94 -3.10
N PHE A 107 13.40 -5.39 -2.27
CA PHE A 107 12.64 -6.17 -1.29
C PHE A 107 11.28 -6.64 -1.80
N GLU A 108 10.78 -6.07 -2.90
CA GLU A 108 9.53 -6.49 -3.56
C GLU A 108 8.34 -6.61 -2.58
N ASN A 109 8.30 -5.69 -1.61
CA ASN A 109 7.37 -5.70 -0.48
C ASN A 109 6.21 -4.69 -0.62
N VAL A 110 6.03 -4.11 -1.81
CA VAL A 110 5.00 -3.11 -2.10
C VAL A 110 4.19 -3.54 -3.32
N ASP A 111 2.88 -3.68 -3.13
CA ASP A 111 1.92 -4.00 -4.19
C ASP A 111 0.96 -2.84 -4.43
N VAL A 112 0.47 -2.70 -5.66
CA VAL A 112 -0.59 -1.74 -6.02
C VAL A 112 -1.80 -2.52 -6.50
N ILE A 113 -2.98 -2.21 -5.96
CA ILE A 113 -4.23 -2.85 -6.36
C ILE A 113 -4.54 -2.51 -7.82
N GLY A 114 -4.54 -3.52 -8.69
CA GLY A 114 -4.78 -3.35 -10.12
C GLY A 114 -6.24 -3.04 -10.47
N LYS A 115 -7.19 -3.66 -9.76
CA LYS A 115 -8.63 -3.38 -9.87
C LYS A 115 -9.08 -2.57 -8.65
N PRO A 116 -9.04 -1.24 -8.71
CA PRO A 116 -9.27 -0.42 -7.53
C PRO A 116 -10.72 -0.49 -7.08
N ASP A 117 -10.93 -0.60 -5.78
CA ASP A 117 -12.26 -0.43 -5.20
C ASP A 117 -12.69 1.03 -5.29
N ARG A 118 -14.02 1.21 -5.35
CA ARG A 118 -14.65 2.50 -5.10
C ARG A 118 -15.00 2.56 -3.63
N PHE A 119 -14.57 3.60 -2.94
CA PHE A 119 -14.94 3.83 -1.56
C PHE A 119 -15.48 5.24 -1.38
N SER A 120 -16.53 5.34 -0.57
CA SER A 120 -17.09 6.58 -0.08
C SER A 120 -16.87 6.63 1.42
N SER A 121 -16.31 7.73 1.94
CA SER A 121 -16.04 7.88 3.38
C SER A 121 -17.29 7.78 4.24
N MET A 122 -18.47 8.01 3.66
CA MET A 122 -19.76 7.95 4.34
C MET A 122 -20.46 6.59 4.20
N GLY A 123 -19.95 5.70 3.33
CA GLY A 123 -20.59 4.44 2.97
C GLY A 123 -19.90 3.19 3.50
N SER A 124 -20.60 2.06 3.42
CA SER A 124 -20.07 0.74 3.77
C SER A 124 -18.94 0.28 2.82
N THR A 125 -18.83 0.87 1.64
CA THR A 125 -17.76 0.62 0.68
C THR A 125 -16.35 0.87 1.25
N HIS A 126 -16.19 1.85 2.14
CA HIS A 126 -14.90 2.11 2.79
C HIS A 126 -14.44 0.92 3.65
N ILE A 127 -15.36 0.37 4.43
CA ILE A 127 -15.12 -0.84 5.24
C ILE A 127 -14.87 -2.04 4.33
N ALA A 128 -15.66 -2.19 3.26
CA ALA A 128 -15.49 -3.27 2.28
C ALA A 128 -14.09 -3.24 1.62
N ALA A 129 -13.61 -2.05 1.21
CA ALA A 129 -12.28 -1.89 0.64
C ALA A 129 -11.17 -2.20 1.67
N THR A 130 -11.33 -1.77 2.91
CA THR A 130 -10.38 -2.09 4.00
C THR A 130 -10.30 -3.59 4.27
N LEU A 131 -11.45 -4.28 4.34
CA LEU A 131 -11.51 -5.73 4.52
C LEU A 131 -10.94 -6.49 3.31
N HIS A 132 -11.20 -6.00 2.09
CA HIS A 132 -10.63 -6.55 0.87
C HIS A 132 -9.10 -6.44 0.87
N ALA A 133 -8.56 -5.28 1.26
CA ALA A 133 -7.13 -5.05 1.40
C ALA A 133 -6.48 -5.98 2.45
N ALA A 134 -7.10 -6.12 3.63
CA ALA A 134 -6.63 -7.05 4.65
C ALA A 134 -6.61 -8.49 4.13
N ALA A 135 -7.68 -8.93 3.45
CA ALA A 135 -7.76 -10.27 2.85
C ALA A 135 -6.70 -10.49 1.76
N MET A 136 -6.38 -9.47 0.96
CA MET A 136 -5.28 -9.53 -0.02
C MET A 136 -3.92 -9.66 0.67
N LEU A 137 -3.65 -8.83 1.68
CA LEU A 137 -2.41 -8.88 2.45
C LEU A 137 -2.20 -10.25 3.10
N MET A 138 -3.24 -10.87 3.68
CA MET A 138 -3.17 -12.23 4.24
C MET A 138 -2.87 -13.33 3.19
N LYS A 139 -3.21 -13.08 1.92
CA LYS A 139 -2.90 -14.00 0.81
C LYS A 139 -1.48 -13.79 0.28
N LEU A 140 -1.01 -12.55 0.26
CA LEU A 140 0.31 -12.17 -0.21
C LEU A 140 1.40 -12.57 0.78
N ASP A 141 1.16 -12.35 2.07
CA ASP A 141 2.11 -12.62 3.14
C ASP A 141 1.37 -12.89 4.46
N ARG A 142 1.86 -13.87 5.23
CA ARG A 142 1.33 -14.22 6.55
C ARG A 142 2.31 -13.93 7.68
N GLY A 143 3.48 -13.35 7.37
CA GLY A 143 4.55 -13.09 8.32
C GLY A 143 4.43 -11.78 9.10
N TRP A 144 3.41 -10.96 8.84
CA TRP A 144 3.15 -9.72 9.56
C TRP A 144 2.29 -9.95 10.80
N ASP A 145 2.46 -9.08 11.79
CA ASP A 145 1.85 -9.20 13.12
C ASP A 145 0.66 -8.25 13.31
N TRP A 146 0.71 -7.05 12.71
CA TRP A 146 -0.36 -6.05 12.80
C TRP A 146 -0.73 -5.48 11.44
N PHE A 147 -2.03 -5.21 11.26
CA PHE A 147 -2.58 -4.50 10.11
C PHE A 147 -2.80 -3.03 10.47
N ILE A 148 -2.30 -2.12 9.63
CA ILE A 148 -2.46 -0.67 9.79
C ILE A 148 -3.00 -0.10 8.49
N ALA A 149 -4.14 0.57 8.54
CA ALA A 149 -4.71 1.26 7.38
C ALA A 149 -4.51 2.77 7.53
N LEU A 150 -3.99 3.41 6.49
CA LEU A 150 -3.69 4.84 6.46
C LEU A 150 -4.22 5.44 5.16
N SER A 151 -4.88 6.59 5.27
CA SER A 151 -5.27 7.41 4.15
C SER A 151 -4.10 8.27 3.65
N ALA A 152 -4.22 8.81 2.45
CA ALA A 152 -3.28 9.76 1.86
C ALA A 152 -3.16 11.08 2.65
N LEU A 153 -4.02 11.31 3.66
CA LEU A 153 -3.99 12.48 4.53
C LEU A 153 -3.23 12.22 5.84
N ASP A 154 -2.93 10.95 6.16
CA ASP A 154 -2.21 10.57 7.37
C ASP A 154 -0.70 10.75 7.22
N TYR A 155 0.00 10.92 8.36
CA TYR A 155 1.46 11.00 8.39
C TYR A 155 2.02 10.48 9.72
N PRO A 156 3.11 9.68 9.70
CA PRO A 156 3.68 9.14 10.93
C PRO A 156 4.32 10.24 11.79
N LEU A 157 4.12 10.13 13.11
CA LEU A 157 4.78 10.99 14.12
C LEU A 157 6.00 10.32 14.76
N VAL A 158 6.22 9.05 14.48
CA VAL A 158 7.32 8.23 14.99
C VAL A 158 8.01 7.52 13.83
N THR A 159 9.29 7.18 14.00
CA THR A 159 10.03 6.40 13.00
C THR A 159 9.57 4.94 13.01
N GLN A 160 9.84 4.20 11.92
CA GLN A 160 9.54 2.76 11.88
C GLN A 160 10.38 1.96 12.88
N ASP A 161 11.61 2.40 13.15
CA ASP A 161 12.49 1.76 14.12
C ASP A 161 11.96 1.92 15.54
N ASP A 162 11.52 3.13 15.91
CA ASP A 162 10.91 3.39 17.22
C ASP A 162 9.59 2.62 17.40
N LEU A 163 8.74 2.61 16.36
CA LEU A 163 7.49 1.85 16.37
C LEU A 163 7.77 0.35 16.57
N SER A 164 8.71 -0.21 15.82
CA SER A 164 9.12 -1.61 15.92
C SER A 164 9.72 -1.93 17.29
N HIS A 165 10.54 -1.03 17.84
CA HIS A 165 11.13 -1.18 19.17
C HIS A 165 10.05 -1.24 20.25
N VAL A 166 9.09 -0.29 20.25
CA VAL A 166 8.00 -0.28 21.23
C VAL A 166 7.14 -1.54 21.09
N PHE A 167 6.71 -1.87 19.87
CA PHE A 167 5.85 -3.04 19.62
C PHE A 167 6.56 -4.39 19.86
N SER A 168 7.90 -4.43 19.95
CA SER A 168 8.62 -5.65 20.34
C SER A 168 8.29 -6.10 21.76
N SER A 169 7.88 -5.18 22.63
CA SER A 169 7.45 -5.46 24.02
C SER A 169 5.95 -5.73 24.14
N VAL A 170 5.19 -5.46 23.08
CA VAL A 170 3.73 -5.61 23.04
C VAL A 170 3.39 -7.05 22.65
N ARG A 171 2.38 -7.62 23.31
CA ARG A 171 1.86 -8.93 22.92
C ARG A 171 1.16 -8.84 21.55
N ARG A 172 1.53 -9.75 20.64
CA ARG A 172 1.04 -9.79 19.25
C ARG A 172 -0.43 -10.19 19.10
N ASP A 173 -1.08 -10.64 20.17
CA ASP A 173 -2.50 -10.99 20.20
C ASP A 173 -3.42 -9.82 20.58
N LEU A 174 -2.88 -8.61 20.68
CA LEU A 174 -3.63 -7.39 21.02
C LEU A 174 -3.99 -6.57 19.79
N ASN A 175 -5.17 -5.95 19.85
CA ASN A 175 -5.67 -4.99 18.87
C ASN A 175 -5.76 -3.59 19.49
N PHE A 176 -5.40 -2.57 18.71
CA PHE A 176 -5.44 -1.16 19.13
C PHE A 176 -6.56 -0.45 18.38
N ILE A 177 -7.73 -0.32 19.03
CA ILE A 177 -8.93 0.26 18.43
C ILE A 177 -9.56 1.23 19.43
N ASP A 178 -9.68 2.49 19.05
CA ASP A 178 -10.44 3.49 19.81
C ASP A 178 -11.93 3.12 19.77
N HIS A 179 -12.56 2.95 20.93
CA HIS A 179 -13.96 2.58 21.03
C HIS A 179 -14.61 3.04 22.33
N THR A 180 -15.90 3.34 22.26
CA THR A 180 -16.78 3.59 23.40
C THR A 180 -18.16 3.00 23.14
N SER A 181 -18.84 2.55 24.20
CA SER A 181 -20.25 2.15 24.11
C SER A 181 -21.23 3.30 24.31
N ASP A 182 -20.74 4.49 24.64
CA ASP A 182 -21.59 5.68 24.70
C ASP A 182 -21.81 6.21 23.28
N LEU A 183 -22.99 5.89 22.73
CA LEU A 183 -23.35 6.24 21.35
C LEU A 183 -23.85 7.69 21.24
N GLY A 184 -24.51 8.21 22.28
CA GLY A 184 -25.22 9.48 22.26
C GLY A 184 -26.07 9.66 20.98
N TRP A 185 -25.94 10.82 20.35
CA TRP A 185 -26.67 11.15 19.11
C TRP A 185 -26.40 10.20 17.93
N LYS A 186 -25.31 9.41 17.97
CA LYS A 186 -24.96 8.49 16.87
C LYS A 186 -25.90 7.29 16.80
N GLU A 187 -26.58 6.93 17.88
CA GLU A 187 -27.58 5.86 17.86
C GLU A 187 -28.67 6.17 16.83
N ASP A 188 -29.30 7.35 16.96
CA ASP A 188 -30.38 7.80 16.09
C ASP A 188 -29.96 8.09 14.64
N GLN A 189 -28.70 8.49 14.45
CA GLN A 189 -28.18 8.96 13.16
C GLN A 189 -27.34 7.94 12.39
N ARG A 190 -26.76 6.93 13.06
CA ARG A 190 -25.83 5.98 12.44
C ARG A 190 -26.16 4.52 12.71
N VAL A 191 -26.87 4.20 13.79
CA VAL A 191 -27.19 2.80 14.14
C VAL A 191 -28.57 2.40 13.63
N LEU A 192 -29.59 3.19 13.97
CA LEU A 192 -30.98 2.93 13.60
C LEU A 192 -31.30 3.20 12.11
N PRO A 193 -30.69 4.20 11.43
CA PRO A 193 -30.95 4.42 10.01
C PRO A 193 -30.45 3.27 9.12
N ILE A 194 -31.21 2.96 8.08
CA ILE A 194 -30.79 2.01 7.04
C ILE A 194 -30.12 2.82 5.93
N VAL A 195 -28.84 2.53 5.68
CA VAL A 195 -28.03 3.18 4.65
C VAL A 195 -27.90 2.26 3.45
N VAL A 196 -28.20 2.80 2.26
CA VAL A 196 -27.93 2.16 0.98
C VAL A 196 -26.71 2.84 0.38
N ASP A 197 -25.63 2.06 0.22
CA ASP A 197 -24.42 2.51 -0.45
C ASP A 197 -24.44 2.03 -1.92
N PRO A 198 -24.71 2.92 -2.89
CA PRO A 198 -24.71 2.55 -4.29
C PRO A 198 -23.33 2.10 -4.78
N GLY A 199 -22.24 2.46 -4.11
CA GLY A 199 -20.90 2.04 -4.52
C GLY A 199 -20.71 0.52 -4.48
N ILE A 200 -21.57 -0.22 -3.74
CA ILE A 200 -21.55 -1.69 -3.69
C ILE A 200 -22.13 -2.33 -4.96
N TYR A 201 -23.19 -1.76 -5.55
CA TYR A 201 -23.96 -2.41 -6.62
C TYR A 201 -24.12 -1.55 -7.90
N LEU A 202 -23.74 -0.27 -7.83
CA LEU A 202 -23.98 0.74 -8.85
C LEU A 202 -22.73 1.61 -9.00
N ALA A 203 -21.83 1.17 -9.88
CA ALA A 203 -20.47 1.70 -10.08
C ALA A 203 -20.34 3.22 -10.37
N ARG A 204 -21.45 3.95 -10.56
CA ARG A 204 -21.46 5.37 -10.94
C ARG A 204 -21.95 6.35 -9.85
N ARG A 205 -22.48 5.87 -8.72
CA ARG A 205 -23.00 6.74 -7.65
C ARG A 205 -22.21 6.56 -6.36
N THR A 206 -21.65 7.64 -5.83
CA THR A 206 -20.84 7.63 -4.59
C THR A 206 -21.54 8.24 -3.38
N LYS A 207 -22.68 8.92 -3.61
CA LYS A 207 -23.50 9.46 -2.53
C LYS A 207 -24.38 8.37 -1.94
N ILE A 208 -24.26 8.16 -0.63
CA ILE A 208 -25.14 7.27 0.12
C ILE A 208 -26.57 7.81 0.16
N PHE A 209 -27.54 6.92 0.31
CA PHE A 209 -28.93 7.27 0.54
C PHE A 209 -29.44 6.60 1.81
N HIS A 210 -30.34 7.27 2.51
CA HIS A 210 -31.00 6.73 3.69
C HIS A 210 -32.40 6.26 3.29
N ALA A 211 -32.79 5.08 3.75
CA ALA A 211 -34.17 4.64 3.62
C ALA A 211 -35.09 5.46 4.55
N THR A 212 -36.37 5.55 4.18
CA THR A 212 -37.38 6.24 5.01
C THR A 212 -37.60 5.51 6.33
N GLN A 213 -37.55 4.18 6.32
CA GLN A 213 -37.68 3.34 7.52
C GLN A 213 -36.35 3.21 8.26
N LYS A 214 -36.44 3.11 9.58
CA LYS A 214 -35.34 2.75 10.48
C LYS A 214 -35.47 1.30 10.93
N ARG A 215 -34.35 0.69 11.31
CA ARG A 215 -34.32 -0.61 12.00
C ARG A 215 -34.30 -0.41 13.52
N LEU A 216 -34.63 -1.46 14.26
CA LEU A 216 -34.44 -1.52 15.71
C LEU A 216 -32.95 -1.70 16.06
N MET A 217 -32.60 -1.36 17.29
CA MET A 217 -31.28 -1.65 17.85
C MET A 217 -31.04 -3.16 17.87
N PRO A 218 -29.90 -3.66 17.38
CA PRO A 218 -29.55 -5.07 17.52
C PRO A 218 -29.48 -5.48 19.01
N ASP A 219 -30.05 -6.62 19.35
CA ASP A 219 -30.11 -7.18 20.71
C ASP A 219 -29.11 -8.32 20.93
N ALA A 220 -28.63 -8.96 19.84
CA ALA A 220 -27.66 -10.05 19.90
C ALA A 220 -26.23 -9.60 20.28
N PHE A 221 -25.90 -8.31 20.18
CA PHE A 221 -24.58 -7.78 20.49
C PHE A 221 -24.64 -6.32 20.92
N LYS A 222 -23.60 -5.89 21.65
CA LYS A 222 -23.45 -4.50 22.06
C LYS A 222 -22.76 -3.70 20.96
N VAL A 223 -23.32 -2.54 20.61
CA VAL A 223 -22.75 -1.64 19.61
C VAL A 223 -21.75 -0.69 20.27
N PHE A 224 -20.62 -0.49 19.60
CA PHE A 224 -19.60 0.47 19.97
C PHE A 224 -19.40 1.48 18.83
N THR A 225 -18.94 2.67 19.17
CA THR A 225 -18.51 3.70 18.23
C THR A 225 -17.07 4.09 18.51
N GLY A 226 -16.33 4.50 17.49
CA GLY A 226 -14.93 4.86 17.60
C GLY A 226 -14.48 5.68 16.40
N LYS A 227 -13.18 5.94 16.33
CA LYS A 227 -12.54 6.49 15.13
C LYS A 227 -12.33 5.41 14.09
N VAL A 228 -12.28 5.84 12.83
CA VAL A 228 -12.00 4.95 11.69
C VAL A 228 -10.51 4.61 11.65
N TYR A 229 -9.65 5.50 12.19
CA TYR A 229 -8.21 5.32 12.46
C TYR A 229 -7.81 6.19 13.67
#